data_AF-A0A1F9LFP4-F1
#
_entry.id   AF-A0A1F9LFP4-F1
#
_cell.length_a   1.000
_cell.length_b   1.000
_cell.length_c   1.000
_cell.angle_alpha   90.00
_cell.angle_beta   90.00
_cell.angle_gamma   90.00
#
_symmetry.space_group_name_H-M   'P 1'
#
loop_
_entity.id
_entity.type
_entity.pdbx_description
1 polymer ?
#
loop_
_entity_poly.entity_id
_entity_poly.type
_entity_poly.pdbx_seq_one_letter_code
_entity_poly.pdbx_strand_id
1 'polypeptide(L)'
;MGFIFVLYPLKARSHLILFDRYYHDLMIDPKRYRYSAPMWLAVLIGYLIPKPDLFLVLDAPARIIQSRKQEVPFSETERQRNAYSNFTHWGSQHIVLNTDRSIEETASEINDAVLKFMNKRINNRVISN
;
A
#
# COMPACT_ATOMS: atom_id res chain seq x y z
N MET A 1 -13.09 -10.35 12.71
CA MET A 1 -13.63 -9.57 13.85
C MET A 1 -12.56 -8.76 14.58
N GLY A 2 -11.44 -9.33 15.01
CA GLY A 2 -10.41 -8.58 15.77
C GLY A 2 -9.89 -7.30 15.09
N PHE A 3 -9.71 -7.30 13.77
CA PHE A 3 -9.24 -6.13 13.00
C PHE A 3 -10.12 -4.89 13.19
N ILE A 4 -11.45 -5.03 13.13
CA ILE A 4 -12.37 -3.90 13.25
C ILE A 4 -12.39 -3.37 14.68
N PHE A 5 -12.48 -4.28 15.67
CA PHE A 5 -12.54 -3.89 17.09
C PHE A 5 -11.24 -3.26 17.60
N VAL A 6 -10.10 -3.60 17.01
CA VAL A 6 -8.80 -3.00 17.37
C VAL A 6 -8.59 -1.67 16.65
N LEU A 7 -8.86 -1.61 15.34
CA LEU A 7 -8.49 -0.42 14.56
C LEU A 7 -9.48 0.72 14.65
N TYR A 8 -10.78 0.44 14.80
CA TYR A 8 -11.79 1.49 14.92
C TYR A 8 -11.55 2.44 16.10
N PRO A 9 -11.31 1.97 17.35
CA PRO A 9 -11.02 2.88 18.46
C PRO A 9 -9.69 3.64 18.26
N LEU A 10 -8.69 3.03 17.63
CA LEU A 10 -7.42 3.71 17.31
C LEU A 10 -7.63 4.84 16.30
N LYS A 11 -8.41 4.60 15.23
CA LYS A 11 -8.79 5.64 14.26
C LYS A 11 -9.59 6.77 14.91
N ALA A 12 -10.52 6.45 15.82
CA ALA A 12 -11.32 7.45 16.54
C ALA A 12 -10.47 8.34 17.46
N ARG A 13 -9.37 7.80 17.99
CA ARG A 13 -8.39 8.52 18.80
C ARG A 13 -7.24 9.12 17.97
N SER A 14 -7.42 9.30 16.67
CA SER A 14 -6.44 9.92 15.76
C SER A 14 -5.06 9.25 15.75
N HIS A 15 -4.98 7.94 15.99
CA HIS A 15 -3.71 7.21 15.90
C HIS A 15 -3.30 6.99 14.44
N LEU A 16 -1.99 7.07 14.17
CA LEU A 16 -1.39 6.63 12.91
C LEU A 16 -1.23 5.10 12.96
N ILE A 17 -1.82 4.39 11.99
CA ILE A 17 -1.71 2.94 11.86
C ILE A 17 -0.94 2.64 10.58
N LEU A 18 0.18 1.96 10.71
CA LEU A 18 1.04 1.57 9.59
C LEU A 18 0.94 0.06 9.36
N PHE A 19 0.81 -0.32 8.10
CA PHE A 19 0.84 -1.71 7.67
C PHE A 19 2.01 -1.92 6.73
N ASP A 20 2.84 -2.92 6.99
CA ASP A 20 3.77 -3.45 6.00
C ASP A 20 3.03 -4.52 5.19
N ARG A 21 2.59 -4.13 3.99
CA ARG A 21 1.67 -4.87 3.11
C ARG A 21 0.24 -4.94 3.63
N TYR A 22 -0.70 -5.08 2.72
CA TYR A 22 -2.11 -5.12 3.02
C TYR A 22 -2.83 -6.20 2.21
N TYR A 23 -4.10 -6.47 2.50
CA TYR A 23 -4.86 -7.52 1.80
C TYR A 23 -4.80 -7.38 0.26
N HIS A 24 -4.68 -6.16 -0.24
CA HIS A 24 -4.71 -5.89 -1.66
C HIS A 24 -3.48 -6.44 -2.41
N ASP A 25 -2.37 -6.71 -1.71
CA ASP A 25 -1.22 -7.43 -2.26
C ASP A 25 -1.60 -8.82 -2.80
N LEU A 26 -2.64 -9.45 -2.24
CA LEU A 26 -3.18 -10.73 -2.70
C LEU A 26 -3.59 -10.70 -4.18
N MET A 27 -4.11 -9.57 -4.64
CA MET A 27 -4.55 -9.38 -6.03
C MET A 27 -3.36 -9.22 -7.00
N ILE A 28 -2.20 -8.82 -6.47
CA ILE A 28 -0.99 -8.54 -7.25
C ILE A 28 -0.08 -9.77 -7.30
N ASP A 29 0.09 -10.46 -6.17
CA ASP A 29 0.89 -11.68 -6.05
C ASP A 29 0.13 -12.79 -5.28
N PRO A 30 -0.89 -13.42 -5.89
CA PRO A 30 -1.65 -14.50 -5.25
C PRO A 30 -0.79 -15.72 -4.94
N LYS A 31 0.31 -15.94 -5.69
CA LYS A 31 1.20 -17.08 -5.50
C LYS A 31 1.95 -16.98 -4.18
N ARG A 32 2.46 -15.78 -3.84
CA ARG A 32 3.10 -15.52 -2.53
C ARG A 32 2.19 -15.83 -1.35
N TYR A 33 0.90 -15.54 -1.48
CA TYR A 33 -0.08 -15.82 -0.43
C TYR A 33 -0.71 -17.21 -0.52
N ARG A 34 -0.22 -18.08 -1.42
CA ARG A 34 -0.73 -19.44 -1.64
C ARG A 34 -2.24 -19.47 -1.87
N TYR A 35 -2.75 -18.47 -2.56
CA TYR A 35 -4.17 -18.37 -2.84
C TYR A 35 -4.54 -19.20 -4.07
N SER A 36 -5.36 -20.23 -3.85
CA SER A 36 -5.77 -21.18 -4.90
C SER A 36 -7.24 -21.00 -5.33
N ALA A 37 -7.97 -20.10 -4.69
CA ALA A 37 -9.36 -19.82 -5.06
C ALA A 37 -9.44 -18.85 -6.26
N PRO A 38 -10.62 -18.74 -6.90
CA PRO A 38 -10.79 -17.81 -8.01
C PRO A 38 -10.57 -16.34 -7.61
N MET A 39 -9.90 -15.56 -8.46
CA MET A 39 -9.57 -14.16 -8.17
C MET A 39 -10.80 -13.27 -7.89
N TRP A 40 -11.94 -13.57 -8.50
CA TRP A 40 -13.19 -12.84 -8.24
C TRP A 40 -13.61 -12.91 -6.77
N LEU A 41 -13.30 -14.02 -6.09
CA LEU A 41 -13.60 -14.19 -4.67
C LEU A 41 -12.67 -13.35 -3.79
N ALA A 42 -11.37 -13.30 -4.14
CA ALA A 42 -10.42 -12.43 -3.47
C ALA A 42 -10.83 -10.95 -3.59
N VAL A 43 -11.25 -10.54 -4.79
CA VAL A 43 -11.80 -9.22 -5.06
C VAL A 43 -13.05 -8.98 -4.23
N LEU A 44 -14.03 -9.89 -4.23
CA LEU A 44 -15.26 -9.74 -3.45
C LEU A 44 -14.98 -9.53 -1.95
N ILE A 45 -14.09 -10.33 -1.38
CA ILE A 45 -13.67 -10.21 0.03
C ILE A 45 -12.94 -8.87 0.26
N GLY A 46 -12.19 -8.38 -0.72
CA GLY A 46 -11.52 -7.08 -0.67
C GLY A 46 -12.48 -5.90 -0.43
N TYR A 47 -13.72 -5.98 -0.91
CA TYR A 47 -14.75 -4.96 -0.63
C TYR A 47 -15.21 -4.92 0.83
N LEU A 48 -15.07 -6.03 1.56
CA LEU A 48 -15.45 -6.12 2.97
C LEU A 48 -14.31 -5.69 3.91
N ILE A 49 -13.08 -5.66 3.40
CA ILE A 49 -11.90 -5.34 4.19
C ILE A 49 -11.77 -3.81 4.29
N PRO A 50 -11.60 -3.23 5.50
CA PRO A 50 -11.47 -1.79 5.64
C PRO A 50 -10.31 -1.27 4.80
N LYS A 51 -10.50 -0.15 4.11
CA LYS A 51 -9.47 0.37 3.22
C LYS A 51 -8.49 1.26 3.99
N PRO A 52 -7.18 1.18 3.70
CA PRO A 52 -6.21 2.18 4.16
C PRO A 52 -6.59 3.55 3.62
N ASP A 53 -6.32 4.59 4.40
CA ASP A 53 -6.57 5.97 3.97
C ASP A 53 -5.56 6.41 2.88
N LEU A 54 -4.36 5.83 2.88
CA LEU A 54 -3.26 6.09 1.94
C LEU A 54 -2.47 4.79 1.69
N PHE A 55 -2.13 4.53 0.43
CA PHE A 55 -1.14 3.52 0.03
C PHE A 55 0.15 4.20 -0.39
N LEU A 56 1.27 3.68 0.13
CA LEU A 56 2.62 4.07 -0.29
C LEU A 56 3.21 2.90 -1.07
N VAL A 57 3.44 3.10 -2.38
CA VAL A 57 4.05 2.11 -3.25
C VAL A 57 5.51 2.45 -3.43
N LEU A 58 6.39 1.60 -2.92
CA LEU A 58 7.83 1.77 -3.03
C LEU A 58 8.30 1.14 -4.35
N ASP A 59 8.64 1.97 -5.34
CA ASP A 59 9.10 1.54 -6.65
C ASP A 59 10.62 1.66 -6.78
N ALA A 60 11.21 0.71 -7.51
CA ALA A 60 12.57 0.79 -8.03
C ALA A 60 12.65 -0.05 -9.32
N PRO A 61 13.59 0.24 -10.23
CA PRO A 61 13.83 -0.61 -11.39
C PRO A 61 14.07 -2.08 -10.98
N ALA A 62 13.51 -3.05 -11.71
CA ALA A 62 13.62 -4.46 -11.33
C ALA A 62 15.06 -4.95 -11.17
N ARG A 63 16.01 -4.39 -11.94
CA ARG A 63 17.44 -4.69 -11.77
C ARG A 63 17.95 -4.36 -10.37
N ILE A 64 17.51 -3.23 -9.81
CA ILE A 64 17.90 -2.77 -8.46
C ILE A 64 17.17 -3.58 -7.39
N ILE A 65 15.90 -3.92 -7.62
CA ILE A 65 15.16 -4.82 -6.72
C ILE A 65 15.88 -6.17 -6.61
N GLN A 66 16.26 -6.76 -7.75
CA GLN A 66 16.95 -8.05 -7.77
C GLN A 66 18.36 -7.99 -7.20
N SER A 67 19.09 -6.89 -7.38
CA SER A 67 20.42 -6.75 -6.77
C SER A 67 20.35 -6.67 -5.24
N ARG A 68 19.25 -6.17 -4.68
CA ARG A 68 19.01 -6.16 -3.22
C ARG A 68 18.59 -7.54 -2.71
N LYS A 69 17.65 -8.18 -3.39
CA LYS A 69 17.16 -9.53 -3.04
C LYS A 69 16.48 -10.18 -4.24
N GLN A 70 17.05 -11.29 -4.71
CA GLN A 70 16.47 -12.06 -5.81
C GLN A 70 15.46 -13.09 -5.27
N GLU A 71 14.18 -12.73 -5.22
CA GLU A 71 13.10 -13.63 -4.74
C GLU A 71 12.36 -14.36 -5.88
N VAL A 72 12.27 -13.73 -7.05
CA VAL A 72 11.53 -14.22 -8.23
C VAL A 72 12.29 -13.90 -9.52
N PRO A 73 11.99 -14.57 -10.65
CA PRO A 73 12.58 -14.25 -11.96
C PRO A 73 12.37 -12.79 -12.37
N PHE A 74 13.26 -12.24 -13.21
CA PHE A 74 13.21 -10.82 -13.60
C PHE A 74 11.90 -10.42 -14.26
N SER A 75 11.35 -11.28 -15.11
CA SER A 75 10.04 -11.07 -15.75
C SER A 75 8.90 -10.96 -14.72
N GLU A 76 8.95 -11.73 -13.64
CA GLU A 76 7.96 -11.67 -12.56
C GLU A 76 8.17 -10.41 -11.70
N THR A 77 9.43 -10.02 -11.43
CA THR A 77 9.71 -8.74 -10.76
C THR A 77 9.16 -7.55 -11.55
N GLU A 78 9.38 -7.51 -12.87
CA GLU A 78 8.82 -6.45 -13.74
C GLU A 78 7.29 -6.51 -13.79
N ARG A 79 6.68 -7.70 -13.87
CA ARG A 79 5.22 -7.85 -13.83
C ARG A 79 4.64 -7.30 -12.51
N GLN A 80 5.23 -7.68 -11.37
CA GLN A 80 4.80 -7.23 -10.04
C GLN A 80 4.97 -5.73 -9.89
N ARG A 81 6.14 -5.20 -10.26
CA ARG A 81 6.44 -3.75 -10.26
C ARG A 81 5.37 -2.96 -11.03
N ASN A 82 5.07 -3.38 -12.25
CA ASN A 82 4.04 -2.74 -13.08
C ASN A 82 2.65 -2.85 -12.47
N ALA A 83 2.30 -3.98 -11.86
CA ALA A 83 1.01 -4.17 -11.20
C ALA A 83 0.86 -3.27 -9.95
N TYR A 84 1.92 -3.12 -9.15
CA TYR A 84 1.93 -2.22 -7.98
C TYR A 84 1.85 -0.75 -8.39
N SER A 85 2.63 -0.32 -9.40
CA SER A 85 2.61 1.08 -9.87
C SER A 85 1.28 1.48 -10.50
N ASN A 86 0.56 0.53 -11.11
CA ASN A 86 -0.77 0.75 -11.68
C ASN A 86 -1.91 0.40 -10.72
N PHE A 87 -1.62 0.13 -9.44
CA PHE A 87 -2.62 -0.20 -8.45
C PHE A 87 -3.44 1.04 -8.07
N THR A 88 -4.47 1.32 -8.86
CA THR A 88 -5.40 2.45 -8.70
C THR A 88 -6.77 2.02 -8.23
N HIS A 89 -7.03 0.71 -8.24
CA HIS A 89 -8.32 0.18 -7.86
C HIS A 89 -8.58 0.49 -6.38
N TRP A 90 -9.85 0.67 -6.01
CA TRP A 90 -10.33 0.78 -4.63
C TRP A 90 -10.49 2.18 -4.03
N GLY A 91 -10.12 3.26 -4.74
CA GLY A 91 -10.50 4.64 -4.38
C GLY A 91 -9.73 5.25 -3.20
N SER A 92 -8.77 4.52 -2.63
CA SER A 92 -7.78 5.10 -1.73
C SER A 92 -6.76 5.91 -2.52
N GLN A 93 -6.20 6.95 -1.90
CA GLN A 93 -5.07 7.64 -2.48
C GLN A 93 -3.85 6.70 -2.50
N HIS A 94 -3.10 6.75 -3.59
CA HIS A 94 -1.86 6.01 -3.77
C HIS A 94 -0.75 7.00 -4.14
N ILE A 95 0.43 6.81 -3.55
CA ILE A 95 1.62 7.58 -3.87
C ILE A 95 2.72 6.58 -4.20
N VAL A 96 3.26 6.69 -5.42
CA VAL A 96 4.42 5.90 -5.85
C VAL A 96 5.68 6.69 -5.52
N LEU A 97 6.60 6.07 -4.80
CA LEU A 97 7.82 6.67 -4.29
C LEU A 97 9.03 5.94 -4.84
N ASN A 98 9.99 6.69 -5.38
CA ASN A 98 11.24 6.11 -5.86
C ASN A 98 12.12 5.68 -4.69
N THR A 99 12.61 4.46 -4.72
CA THR A 99 13.52 3.89 -3.72
C THR A 99 14.90 3.55 -4.28
N ASP A 100 15.23 4.01 -5.49
CA ASP A 100 16.58 3.95 -6.08
C ASP A 100 17.49 5.07 -5.55
N ARG A 101 17.54 5.20 -4.23
CA ARG A 101 18.32 6.21 -3.50
C ARG A 101 18.59 5.73 -2.08
N SER A 102 19.19 6.57 -1.25
CA SER A 102 19.47 6.20 0.14
C SER A 102 18.19 5.94 0.95
N ILE A 103 18.35 5.21 2.05
CA ILE A 103 17.25 4.91 2.98
C ILE A 103 16.75 6.22 3.62
N GLU A 104 17.67 7.13 3.95
CA GLU A 104 17.42 8.40 4.60
C GLU A 104 16.59 9.32 3.69
N GLU A 105 16.98 9.46 2.42
CA GLU A 105 16.23 10.26 1.44
C GLU A 105 14.83 9.68 1.19
N THR A 106 14.74 8.35 1.07
CA THR A 106 13.45 7.66 0.89
C THR A 106 12.54 7.88 2.10
N ALA A 107 13.06 7.74 3.31
CA ALA A 107 12.30 7.95 4.55
C ALA A 107 11.84 9.41 4.69
N SER A 108 12.69 10.36 4.33
CA SER A 108 12.33 11.79 4.31
C SER A 108 11.16 12.05 3.36
N GLU A 109 11.22 11.53 2.12
CA GLU A 109 10.13 11.72 1.16
C GLU A 109 8.82 11.05 1.61
N ILE A 110 8.90 9.85 2.19
CA ILE A 110 7.74 9.17 2.79
C ILE A 110 7.09 10.06 3.85
N ASN A 111 7.89 10.60 4.78
CA ASN A 111 7.40 11.45 5.86
C ASN A 111 6.70 12.69 5.30
N ASP A 112 7.33 13.38 4.34
CA ASP A 112 6.73 14.54 3.69
C ASP A 112 5.42 14.20 2.99
N ALA A 113 5.36 13.07 2.29
CA ALA A 113 4.14 12.62 1.61
C ALA A 113 3.00 12.35 2.62
N VAL A 114 3.31 11.67 3.72
CA VAL A 114 2.33 11.37 4.79
C VAL A 114 1.86 12.65 5.48
N LEU A 115 2.77 13.57 5.82
CA LEU A 115 2.42 14.85 6.44
C LEU A 115 1.54 15.71 5.53
N LYS A 116 1.88 15.80 4.23
CA LYS A 116 1.05 16.49 3.22
C LYS A 116 -0.34 15.88 3.13
N PHE A 117 -0.44 14.55 3.12
CA PHE A 117 -1.71 13.82 3.12
C PHE A 117 -2.54 14.13 4.37
N MET A 118 -1.93 14.06 5.55
CA MET A 118 -2.60 14.35 6.83
C MET A 118 -3.09 15.79 6.90
N ASN A 119 -2.28 16.76 6.47
CA ASN A 119 -2.66 18.17 6.43
C ASN A 119 -3.87 18.39 5.51
N LYS A 120 -3.85 17.84 4.28
CA LYS A 120 -4.99 17.90 3.36
C LYS A 120 -6.26 17.29 3.98
N ARG A 121 -6.14 16.15 4.66
CA ARG A 121 -7.26 15.50 5.33
C ARG A 121 -7.86 16.35 6.46
N ILE A 122 -7.02 17.01 7.26
CA ILE A 122 -7.48 17.89 8.35
C ILE A 122 -8.19 19.10 7.76
N ASN A 123 -7.60 19.78 6.77
CA ASN A 123 -8.21 20.95 6.14
C ASN A 123 -9.58 20.63 5.53
N ASN A 124 -9.71 19.48 4.88
CA ASN A 124 -10.99 19.02 4.34
C ASN A 124 -12.07 18.80 5.42
N ARG A 125 -11.70 18.45 6.66
CA ARG A 125 -12.65 18.28 7.78
C ARG A 125 -13.07 19.62 8.40
N VAL A 126 -12.17 20.60 8.42
CA VAL A 126 -12.44 21.93 8.97
C VAL A 126 -13.36 22.74 8.05
N ILE A 127 -13.19 22.60 6.73
CA ILE A 127 -13.99 23.32 5.72
C ILE A 127 -15.37 22.69 5.48
N SER A 128 -15.54 21.40 5.78
CA SER A 128 -16.81 20.68 5.62
C SER A 128 -17.77 20.79 6.81
N ASN A 129 -17.40 21.52 7.86
CA ASN A 129 -18.21 21.83 9.04
C ASN A 129 -18.55 23.32 9.05
#